data_AF-A0A2X3GRL0-F1
#
_entry.id   AF-A0A2X3GRL0-F1
#
_cell.length_a   1.000
_cell.length_b   1.000
_cell.length_c   1.000
_cell.angle_alpha   90.00
_cell.angle_beta   90.00
_cell.angle_gamma   90.00
#
_symmetry.space_group_name_H-M   'P 1'
#
loop_
_entity.id
_entity.type
_entity.pdbx_description
1 polymer ?
#
loop_
_entity_poly.entity_id
_entity_poly.type
_entity_poly.pdbx_seq_one_letter_code
_entity_poly.pdbx_strand_id
1 'polypeptide(L)'
;MLFRRKSFRSSRSRVSRGLNESDELVRIAAIEIIQEQKDLRQLTKIMELLKNDENELVRCFAGEAIGVLSENLIEFLEERIPFEVDSLALVGIYSSLYKLGRKEYLIPLLTLLKDDYHIMVIRTIIALKEILSLENQDLIFEAITRLKSQDLPVSINDALARCFPENHA
;
A
#
# COMPACT_ATOMS: atom_id res chain seq x y z
N MET A 1 -12.26 12.35 -34.76
CA MET A 1 -12.48 11.55 -33.53
C MET A 1 -11.69 10.22 -33.43
N LEU A 2 -10.76 9.88 -34.34
CA LEU A 2 -10.06 8.58 -34.32
C LEU A 2 -8.65 8.56 -33.69
N PHE A 3 -7.98 9.72 -33.55
CA PHE A 3 -6.61 9.78 -33.03
C PHE A 3 -6.51 9.66 -31.50
N ARG A 4 -7.48 10.19 -30.75
CA ARG A 4 -7.51 10.12 -29.27
C ARG A 4 -7.74 8.68 -28.74
N ARG A 5 -8.35 7.79 -29.54
CA ARG A 5 -8.62 6.40 -29.17
C ARG A 5 -7.42 5.46 -29.35
N LYS A 6 -6.48 5.78 -30.25
CA LYS A 6 -5.27 4.95 -30.51
C LYS A 6 -4.20 5.12 -29.43
N SER A 7 -3.90 6.35 -28.98
CA SER A 7 -2.88 6.54 -27.93
C SER A 7 -3.32 6.02 -26.57
N PHE A 8 -4.61 6.12 -26.24
CA PHE A 8 -5.16 5.60 -24.99
C PHE A 8 -5.21 4.06 -24.96
N ARG A 9 -5.50 3.40 -26.09
CA ARG A 9 -5.43 1.93 -26.22
C ARG A 9 -3.99 1.41 -26.13
N SER A 10 -3.03 2.12 -26.74
CA SER A 10 -1.60 1.82 -26.67
C SER A 10 -1.03 1.92 -25.26
N SER A 11 -1.43 2.95 -24.50
CA SER A 11 -1.00 3.11 -23.11
C SER A 11 -1.58 2.00 -22.21
N ARG A 12 -2.88 1.71 -22.35
CA ARG A 12 -3.54 0.63 -21.59
C ARG A 12 -2.91 -0.74 -21.83
N SER A 13 -2.59 -1.10 -23.07
CA SER A 13 -1.97 -2.41 -23.34
C SER A 13 -0.55 -2.52 -22.76
N ARG A 14 0.16 -1.39 -22.60
CA ARG A 14 1.48 -1.37 -21.98
C ARG A 14 1.39 -1.54 -20.47
N VAL A 15 0.44 -0.87 -19.83
CA VAL A 15 0.19 -1.01 -18.38
C VAL A 15 -0.16 -2.46 -18.03
N SER A 16 -1.08 -3.10 -18.77
CA SER A 16 -1.41 -4.52 -18.55
C SER A 16 -0.22 -5.45 -18.73
N ARG A 17 0.71 -5.12 -19.65
CA ARG A 17 1.93 -5.91 -19.86
C ARG A 17 2.91 -5.73 -18.71
N GLY A 18 3.01 -4.51 -18.17
CA GLY A 18 3.87 -4.15 -17.04
C GLY A 18 3.69 -5.06 -15.83
N LEU A 19 2.47 -5.56 -15.59
CA LEU A 19 2.17 -6.53 -14.52
C LEU A 19 2.89 -7.88 -14.63
N ASN A 20 3.56 -8.18 -15.74
CA ASN A 20 4.27 -9.44 -15.98
C ASN A 20 5.75 -9.23 -16.30
N GLU A 21 6.25 -8.00 -16.19
CA GLU A 21 7.67 -7.72 -16.42
C GLU A 21 8.51 -8.29 -15.28
N SER A 22 9.75 -8.68 -15.59
CA SER A 22 10.66 -9.27 -14.60
C SER A 22 11.07 -8.30 -13.50
N ASP A 23 11.15 -7.02 -13.84
CA ASP A 23 11.50 -5.94 -12.91
C ASP A 23 10.31 -5.60 -12.00
N GLU A 24 10.51 -5.74 -10.69
CA GLU A 24 9.53 -5.47 -9.65
C GLU A 24 9.04 -4.02 -9.67
N LEU A 25 9.90 -3.05 -9.99
CA LEU A 25 9.54 -1.63 -10.06
C LEU A 25 8.61 -1.37 -11.23
N VAL A 26 8.79 -2.08 -12.35
CA VAL A 26 7.87 -2.01 -13.50
C VAL A 26 6.51 -2.59 -13.13
N ARG A 27 6.47 -3.69 -12.36
CA ARG A 27 5.21 -4.26 -11.85
C ARG A 27 4.51 -3.30 -10.89
N ILE A 28 5.23 -2.71 -9.94
CA ILE A 28 4.71 -1.70 -8.99
C ILE A 28 4.12 -0.51 -9.74
N ALA A 29 4.87 0.08 -10.67
CA ALA A 29 4.40 1.22 -11.46
C ALA A 29 3.14 0.87 -12.28
N ALA A 30 3.03 -0.35 -12.79
CA ALA A 30 1.83 -0.82 -13.47
C ALA A 30 0.63 -0.91 -12.52
N ILE A 31 0.82 -1.42 -11.29
CA ILE A 31 -0.22 -1.48 -10.25
C ILE A 31 -0.71 -0.06 -9.89
N GLU A 32 0.21 0.87 -9.63
CA GLU A 32 -0.13 2.26 -9.28
C GLU A 32 -0.96 2.93 -10.38
N ILE A 33 -0.52 2.81 -11.64
CA ILE A 33 -1.26 3.38 -12.78
C ILE A 33 -2.66 2.76 -12.90
N ILE A 34 -2.82 1.45 -12.63
CA ILE A 34 -4.14 0.80 -12.66
C ILE A 34 -5.04 1.30 -11.54
N GLN A 35 -4.48 1.44 -10.33
CA GLN A 35 -5.18 1.97 -9.16
C GLN A 35 -5.67 3.40 -9.42
N GLU A 36 -4.81 4.27 -9.92
CA GLU A 36 -5.14 5.65 -10.29
C GLU A 36 -6.24 5.73 -11.36
N GLN A 37 -6.18 4.84 -12.36
CA GLN A 37 -7.19 4.75 -13.42
C GLN A 37 -8.48 4.03 -12.99
N LYS A 38 -8.50 3.43 -11.79
CA LYS A 38 -9.57 2.57 -11.29
C LYS A 38 -9.93 1.46 -12.28
N ASP A 39 -8.93 0.86 -12.94
CA ASP A 39 -9.15 -0.12 -14.01
C ASP A 39 -9.44 -1.53 -13.47
N LEU A 40 -10.71 -1.77 -13.12
CA LEU A 40 -11.21 -3.04 -12.56
C LEU A 40 -10.95 -4.28 -13.42
N ARG A 41 -10.67 -4.11 -14.72
CA ARG A 41 -10.40 -5.23 -15.65
C ARG A 41 -9.13 -6.01 -15.28
N GLN A 42 -8.21 -5.37 -14.55
CA GLN A 42 -6.96 -5.98 -14.13
C GLN A 42 -7.04 -6.58 -12.71
N LEU A 43 -8.20 -6.49 -12.05
CA LEU A 43 -8.36 -6.88 -10.64
C LEU A 43 -7.95 -8.34 -10.40
N THR A 44 -8.35 -9.27 -11.28
CA THR A 44 -7.93 -10.68 -11.20
C THR A 44 -6.42 -10.83 -11.23
N LYS A 45 -5.73 -10.05 -12.09
CA LYS A 45 -4.26 -10.10 -12.16
C LYS A 45 -3.60 -9.50 -10.92
N ILE A 46 -4.16 -8.43 -10.37
CA ILE A 46 -3.66 -7.84 -9.11
C ILE A 46 -3.84 -8.83 -7.95
N MET A 47 -4.96 -9.54 -7.88
CA MET A 47 -5.17 -10.62 -6.90
C MET A 47 -4.15 -11.76 -7.07
N GLU A 48 -3.76 -12.11 -8.30
CA GLU A 48 -2.69 -13.08 -8.55
C GLU A 48 -1.33 -12.59 -8.05
N LEU A 49 -1.01 -11.30 -8.26
CA LEU A 49 0.24 -10.70 -7.78
C LEU A 49 0.29 -10.72 -6.25
N LEU A 50 -0.79 -10.34 -5.55
CA LEU A 50 -0.85 -10.43 -4.09
C LEU A 50 -0.64 -11.86 -3.57
N LYS A 51 -1.04 -12.88 -4.33
CA LYS A 51 -0.88 -14.28 -3.91
C LYS A 51 0.52 -14.83 -4.16
N ASN A 52 1.11 -14.49 -5.30
CA ASN A 52 2.18 -15.30 -5.89
C ASN A 52 3.40 -14.50 -6.34
N ASP A 53 3.39 -13.17 -6.29
CA ASP A 53 4.58 -12.41 -6.67
C ASP A 53 5.72 -12.71 -5.69
N GLU A 54 6.93 -12.91 -6.22
CA GLU A 54 8.09 -13.22 -5.39
C GLU A 54 8.52 -12.04 -4.52
N ASN A 55 8.21 -10.81 -4.94
CA ASN A 55 8.62 -9.60 -4.28
C ASN A 55 7.52 -9.09 -3.34
N GLU A 56 7.83 -8.98 -2.05
CA GLU A 56 6.91 -8.58 -1.00
C GLU A 56 6.43 -7.13 -1.14
N LEU A 57 7.21 -6.26 -1.79
CA LEU A 57 6.79 -4.89 -2.10
C LEU A 57 5.75 -4.89 -3.24
N VAL A 58 5.91 -5.71 -4.28
CA VAL A 58 4.85 -5.88 -5.30
C VAL A 58 3.56 -6.37 -4.66
N ARG A 59 3.65 -7.34 -3.74
CA ARG A 59 2.49 -7.84 -2.97
C ARG A 59 1.86 -6.74 -2.10
N CYS A 60 2.65 -5.92 -1.42
CA CYS A 60 2.17 -4.75 -0.67
C CYS A 60 1.31 -3.82 -1.56
N PHE A 61 1.85 -3.38 -2.70
CA PHE A 61 1.11 -2.52 -3.64
C PHE A 61 -0.12 -3.21 -4.22
N ALA A 62 -0.06 -4.51 -4.49
CA ALA A 62 -1.22 -5.27 -4.95
C ALA A 62 -2.35 -5.29 -3.90
N GLY A 63 -2.00 -5.47 -2.62
CA GLY A 63 -2.95 -5.39 -1.50
C GLY A 63 -3.65 -4.03 -1.43
N GLU A 64 -2.88 -2.94 -1.52
CA GLU A 64 -3.40 -1.56 -1.55
C GLU A 64 -4.37 -1.32 -2.71
N ALA A 65 -3.96 -1.72 -3.92
CA ALA A 65 -4.76 -1.53 -5.11
C ALA A 65 -6.09 -2.27 -5.02
N ILE A 66 -6.12 -3.49 -4.45
CA ILE A 66 -7.36 -4.24 -4.25
C ILE A 66 -8.35 -3.45 -3.39
N GLY A 67 -7.89 -2.85 -2.30
CA GLY A 67 -8.73 -2.03 -1.42
C GLY A 67 -9.34 -0.80 -2.11
N VAL A 68 -8.61 -0.21 -3.06
CA VAL A 68 -9.09 0.93 -3.84
C VAL A 68 -10.04 0.50 -4.96
N LEU A 69 -9.80 -0.66 -5.56
CA LEU A 69 -10.53 -1.12 -6.73
C LEU A 69 -11.86 -1.79 -6.37
N SER A 70 -11.95 -2.50 -5.25
CA SER A 70 -13.18 -3.25 -4.95
C SER A 70 -13.40 -3.48 -3.46
N GLU A 71 -14.48 -2.91 -2.94
CA GLU A 71 -14.97 -3.16 -1.57
C GLU A 71 -15.44 -4.62 -1.37
N ASN A 72 -15.82 -5.32 -2.45
CA ASN A 72 -16.26 -6.72 -2.38
C ASN A 72 -15.12 -7.71 -2.09
N LEU A 73 -13.89 -7.25 -1.92
CA LEU A 73 -12.72 -8.10 -1.68
C LEU A 73 -12.19 -8.03 -0.24
N ILE A 74 -13.00 -7.55 0.71
CA ILE A 74 -12.66 -7.59 2.14
C ILE A 74 -12.36 -9.03 2.58
N GLU A 75 -13.28 -9.97 2.36
CA GLU A 75 -13.08 -11.37 2.77
C GLU A 75 -11.83 -11.98 2.13
N PHE A 76 -11.59 -11.67 0.86
CA PHE A 76 -10.40 -12.10 0.15
C PHE A 76 -9.10 -11.58 0.80
N LEU A 77 -9.06 -10.30 1.18
CA LEU A 77 -7.91 -9.70 1.85
C LEU A 77 -7.72 -10.30 3.26
N GLU A 78 -8.80 -10.56 4.00
CA GLU A 78 -8.74 -11.19 5.33
C GLU A 78 -8.23 -12.64 5.25
N GLU A 79 -8.72 -13.42 4.28
CA GLU A 79 -8.25 -14.78 4.01
C GLU A 79 -6.78 -14.83 3.56
N ARG A 80 -6.25 -13.73 3.03
CA ARG A 80 -4.84 -13.65 2.59
C ARG A 80 -3.87 -13.57 3.78
N ILE A 81 -4.24 -12.87 4.85
CA ILE A 81 -3.38 -12.60 6.01
C ILE A 81 -2.66 -13.85 6.55
N PRO A 82 -3.33 -14.98 6.88
CA PRO A 82 -2.67 -16.10 7.54
C PRO A 82 -1.61 -16.82 6.70
N PHE A 83 -1.54 -16.58 5.38
CA PHE A 83 -0.47 -17.16 4.57
C PHE A 83 0.56 -16.12 4.12
N GLU A 84 0.45 -14.87 4.54
CA GLU A 84 1.42 -13.85 4.18
C GLU A 84 2.60 -13.92 5.13
N VAL A 85 3.75 -14.35 4.62
CA VAL A 85 4.97 -14.58 5.41
C VAL A 85 5.78 -13.30 5.63
N ASP A 86 5.65 -12.34 4.72
CA ASP A 86 6.41 -11.10 4.74
C ASP A 86 5.56 -9.95 5.27
N SER A 87 5.96 -9.41 6.41
CA SER A 87 5.26 -8.32 7.08
C SER A 87 5.15 -7.03 6.23
N LEU A 88 6.01 -6.84 5.21
CA LEU A 88 5.89 -5.71 4.28
C LEU A 88 4.60 -5.79 3.44
N ALA A 89 4.22 -6.97 2.97
CA ALA A 89 3.00 -7.17 2.20
C ALA A 89 1.74 -6.92 3.06
N LEU A 90 1.82 -7.24 4.36
CA LEU A 90 0.73 -6.99 5.32
C LEU A 90 0.39 -5.50 5.47
N VAL A 91 1.35 -4.58 5.27
CA VAL A 91 1.07 -3.13 5.28
C VAL A 91 -0.04 -2.76 4.30
N GLY A 92 0.04 -3.31 3.08
CA GLY A 92 -0.92 -3.02 2.02
C GLY A 92 -2.29 -3.64 2.27
N ILE A 93 -2.30 -4.86 2.84
CA ILE A 93 -3.54 -5.55 3.23
C ILE A 93 -4.23 -4.81 4.37
N TYR A 94 -3.53 -4.50 5.47
CA TYR A 94 -4.11 -3.86 6.65
C TYR A 94 -4.61 -2.44 6.37
N SER A 95 -3.84 -1.65 5.62
CA SER A 95 -4.26 -0.30 5.24
C SER A 95 -5.49 -0.31 4.34
N SER A 96 -5.59 -1.28 3.42
CA SER A 96 -6.78 -1.49 2.58
C SER A 96 -8.00 -1.88 3.40
N LEU A 97 -7.87 -2.88 4.26
CA LEU A 97 -8.95 -3.32 5.14
C LEU A 97 -9.47 -2.17 6.01
N TYR A 98 -8.55 -1.35 6.56
CA TYR A 98 -8.93 -0.15 7.30
C TYR A 98 -9.70 0.85 6.45
N LYS A 99 -9.21 1.18 5.23
CA LYS A 99 -9.90 2.07 4.28
C LYS A 99 -11.29 1.55 3.91
N LEU A 100 -11.45 0.22 3.86
CA LEU A 100 -12.72 -0.48 3.60
C LEU A 100 -13.63 -0.61 4.83
N GLY A 101 -13.28 0.02 5.96
CA GLY A 101 -14.12 0.07 7.15
C GLY A 101 -13.87 -1.02 8.19
N ARG A 102 -12.91 -1.91 7.98
CA ARG A 102 -12.43 -2.85 9.01
C ARG A 102 -11.45 -2.15 9.95
N LYS A 103 -12.00 -1.30 10.82
CA LYS A 103 -11.25 -0.40 11.70
C LYS A 103 -10.32 -1.13 12.67
N GLU A 104 -10.62 -2.38 13.00
CA GLU A 104 -9.79 -3.27 13.80
C GLU A 104 -8.37 -3.47 13.25
N TYR A 105 -8.16 -3.29 11.93
CA TYR A 105 -6.84 -3.43 11.31
C TYR A 105 -5.90 -2.24 11.52
N LEU A 106 -6.36 -1.17 12.18
CA LEU A 106 -5.46 -0.08 12.59
C LEU A 106 -4.39 -0.58 13.57
N ILE A 107 -4.75 -1.41 14.55
CA ILE A 107 -3.80 -1.89 15.56
C ILE A 107 -2.71 -2.81 14.97
N PRO A 108 -3.04 -3.82 14.13
CA PRO A 108 -2.05 -4.56 13.35
C PRO A 108 -1.13 -3.65 12.54
N LEU A 109 -1.68 -2.65 11.82
CA LEU A 109 -0.89 -1.72 11.03
C LEU A 109 0.07 -0.89 11.89
N LEU A 110 -0.38 -0.34 13.02
CA LEU A 110 0.46 0.41 13.96
C LEU A 110 1.58 -0.46 14.57
N THR A 111 1.35 -1.78 14.70
CA THR A 111 2.35 -2.71 15.25
C THR A 111 3.54 -2.87 14.31
N LEU A 112 3.35 -2.69 12.99
CA LEU A 112 4.41 -2.77 11.99
C LEU A 112 5.43 -1.61 12.07
N LEU A 113 5.18 -0.57 12.88
CA LEU A 113 6.16 0.48 13.17
C LEU A 113 7.32 0.01 14.05
N LYS A 114 7.21 -1.17 14.67
CA LYS A 114 8.21 -1.74 15.59
C LYS A 114 9.15 -2.75 14.91
N ASP A 115 9.08 -2.87 13.59
CA ASP A 115 9.88 -3.81 12.83
C ASP A 115 11.31 -3.26 12.60
N ASP A 116 12.30 -4.14 12.57
CA ASP A 116 13.70 -3.77 12.35
C ASP A 116 14.00 -3.44 10.87
N TYR A 117 13.14 -3.87 9.95
CA TYR A 117 13.31 -3.59 8.53
C TYR A 117 12.82 -2.19 8.16
N HIS A 118 13.75 -1.28 7.90
CA HIS A 118 13.44 0.14 7.69
C HIS A 118 12.42 0.39 6.55
N ILE A 119 12.46 -0.41 5.48
CA ILE A 119 11.52 -0.27 4.35
C ILE A 119 10.09 -0.56 4.82
N MET A 120 9.89 -1.53 5.70
CA MET A 120 8.58 -1.82 6.29
C MET A 120 8.09 -0.67 7.17
N VAL A 121 8.96 -0.12 8.02
CA VAL A 121 8.60 1.02 8.86
C VAL A 121 8.23 2.24 8.00
N ILE A 122 9.02 2.54 6.97
CA ILE A 122 8.75 3.63 6.02
C ILE A 122 7.41 3.41 5.30
N ARG A 123 7.14 2.20 4.82
CA ARG A 123 5.87 1.90 4.14
C ARG A 123 4.68 2.04 5.07
N THR A 124 4.85 1.61 6.32
CA THR A 124 3.84 1.76 7.37
C THR A 124 3.57 3.24 7.67
N ILE A 125 4.60 4.08 7.79
CA ILE A 125 4.48 5.54 7.96
C ILE A 125 3.65 6.15 6.82
N ILE A 126 3.96 5.79 5.57
CA ILE A 126 3.23 6.29 4.39
C ILE A 126 1.76 5.85 4.44
N ALA A 127 1.51 4.56 4.70
CA ALA A 127 0.16 4.02 4.79
C ALA A 127 -0.66 4.70 5.90
N LEU A 128 -0.07 4.93 7.07
CA LEU A 128 -0.70 5.65 8.19
C LEU A 128 -1.05 7.09 7.81
N LYS A 129 -0.18 7.77 7.06
CA LYS A 129 -0.46 9.11 6.55
C LYS A 129 -1.64 9.12 5.59
N GLU A 130 -1.75 8.12 4.71
CA GLU A 130 -2.87 8.02 3.77
C GLU A 130 -4.22 7.77 4.44
N ILE A 131 -4.24 7.04 5.57
CA ILE A 131 -5.48 6.75 6.31
C ILE A 131 -5.78 7.73 7.44
N LEU A 132 -4.91 8.71 7.69
CA LEU A 132 -5.05 9.67 8.78
C LEU A 132 -6.37 10.43 8.67
N SER A 133 -7.14 10.43 9.75
CA SER A 133 -8.43 11.11 9.87
C SER A 133 -8.66 11.57 11.31
N LEU A 134 -9.65 12.43 11.53
CA LEU A 134 -10.01 12.89 12.89
C LEU A 134 -10.37 11.74 13.85
N GLU A 135 -10.86 10.61 13.31
CA GLU A 135 -11.24 9.43 14.07
C GLU A 135 -10.04 8.69 14.67
N ASN A 136 -8.91 8.67 13.95
CA ASN A 136 -7.74 7.84 14.30
C ASN A 136 -6.47 8.65 14.60
N GLN A 137 -6.53 9.98 14.48
CA GLN A 137 -5.35 10.84 14.62
C GLN A 137 -4.64 10.67 15.96
N ASP A 138 -5.37 10.51 17.07
CA ASP A 138 -4.76 10.40 18.40
C ASP A 138 -3.89 9.16 18.50
N LEU A 139 -4.40 8.01 18.06
CA LEU A 139 -3.66 6.74 18.05
C LEU A 139 -2.46 6.79 17.09
N ILE A 140 -2.63 7.39 15.91
CA ILE A 140 -1.54 7.52 14.94
C ILE A 140 -0.45 8.46 15.48
N PHE A 141 -0.80 9.64 16.00
CA PHE A 141 0.17 10.58 16.53
C PHE A 141 0.86 10.07 17.80
N GLU A 142 0.17 9.33 18.66
CA GLU A 142 0.80 8.65 19.80
C GLU A 142 1.89 7.67 19.32
N ALA A 143 1.56 6.81 18.36
CA ALA A 143 2.49 5.84 17.81
C ALA A 143 3.67 6.51 17.08
N ILE A 144 3.42 7.56 16.30
CA ILE A 144 4.46 8.33 15.62
C ILE A 144 5.37 9.06 16.62
N THR A 145 4.82 9.62 17.70
CA THR A 145 5.61 10.27 18.75
C THR A 145 6.54 9.27 19.45
N ARG A 146 6.03 8.06 19.73
CA ARG A 146 6.83 6.98 20.30
C ARG A 146 7.92 6.47 19.35
N LEU A 147 7.66 6.48 18.05
CA LEU A 147 8.68 6.14 17.06
C LEU A 147 9.78 7.22 17.04
N LYS A 148 9.40 8.51 16.96
CA LYS A 148 10.32 9.66 16.97
C LYS A 148 11.20 9.76 18.21
N SER A 149 10.80 9.18 19.35
CA SER A 149 11.62 9.19 20.57
C SER A 149 12.78 8.17 20.55
N GLN A 150 12.90 7.35 19.50
CA GLN A 150 13.97 6.36 19.34
C GLN A 150 15.12 6.93 18.51
N ASP A 151 16.28 6.27 18.57
CA ASP A 151 17.38 6.55 17.64
C ASP A 151 17.07 5.90 16.29
N LEU A 152 16.71 6.72 15.31
CA LEU A 152 16.19 6.26 14.03
C LEU A 152 17.20 6.47 12.89
N PRO A 153 17.31 5.51 11.96
CA PRO A 153 18.02 5.68 10.69
C PRO A 153 17.52 6.91 9.92
N VAL A 154 18.43 7.55 9.18
CA VAL A 154 18.13 8.74 8.35
C VAL A 154 16.94 8.51 7.41
N SER A 155 16.79 7.30 6.85
CA SER A 155 15.69 6.95 5.95
C SER A 155 14.31 7.00 6.63
N ILE A 156 14.22 6.60 7.89
CA ILE A 156 12.96 6.66 8.65
C ILE A 156 12.68 8.11 9.06
N ASN A 157 13.70 8.86 9.46
CA ASN A 157 13.56 10.28 9.77
C ASN A 157 13.09 11.10 8.55
N ASP A 158 13.61 10.83 7.34
CA ASP A 158 13.13 11.47 6.11
C ASP A 158 11.64 11.18 5.86
N ALA A 159 11.22 9.92 5.98
CA ALA A 159 9.82 9.53 5.82
C ALA A 159 8.91 10.24 6.85
N LEU A 160 9.34 10.30 8.11
CA LEU A 160 8.62 10.99 9.18
C LEU A 160 8.50 12.50 8.89
N ALA A 161 9.57 13.15 8.45
CA ALA A 161 9.55 14.57 8.10
C ALA A 161 8.58 14.89 6.95
N ARG A 162 8.47 13.98 5.97
CA ARG A 162 7.58 14.15 4.81
C ARG A 162 6.11 13.85 5.13
N CYS A 163 5.85 12.79 5.90
CA CYS A 163 4.49 12.32 6.19
C CYS A 163 3.88 13.00 7.42
N PHE A 164 4.68 13.22 8.45
CA PHE A 164 4.29 13.79 9.74
C PHE A 164 5.25 14.92 10.14
N PRO A 165 5.31 16.00 9.34
CA PRO A 165 6.14 17.15 9.64
C PRO A 165 5.76 17.69 11.02
N GLU A 166 6.75 18.21 11.73
CA GLU A 166 6.52 19.05 12.90
C GLU A 166 5.93 20.36 12.40
N ASN A 167 4.63 20.36 12.11
CA ASN A 167 3.94 21.61 11.82
C ASN A 167 3.97 22.45 13.10
N HIS A 168 4.55 23.63 12.96
CA HIS A 168 4.81 24.64 13.97
C HIS A 168 3.61 24.86 14.91
N ALA A 169 3.98 25.12 16.18
CA ALA A 169 3.13 25.66 17.23
C ALA A 169 2.06 26.65 16.75
#